data_AF-A0A523QMA9-F1
#
_entry.id   AF-A0A523QMA9-F1
#
_cell.length_a   1.000
_cell.length_b   1.000
_cell.length_c   1.000
_cell.angle_alpha   90.00
_cell.angle_beta   90.00
_cell.angle_gamma   90.00
#
_symmetry.space_group_name_H-M   'P 1'
#
loop_
_entity.id
_entity.type
_entity.pdbx_description
1 polymer ?
#
loop_
_entity_poly.entity_id
_entity_poly.type
_entity_poly.pdbx_seq_one_letter_code
_entity_poly.pdbx_strand_id
1 'polypeptide(L)'
;MKNWRKTAEVAIIGGGIMGVSAAYYLARRGVSDVVVLEKELLAQASTGLSVGGIRQQFSNPANIRLSQESVRVYERFEEEFGADIKFRQVGYIFLAQKEDTWNDFLSSVETQRQHDVPVEVLSPEDIKQRWPYLNVDDLKGGTFGPKDGYADPYLAAMGFATSARKLGVRIEEKTEVTGINIEGGRVQGIETAKGSISAPAVVNVAGPWGGEVARMAGPDLPVKPYRRQVFMTKSFDAIPKPVPMVIDQDVTFYFRSEEPGIIMGMSNPDEPSSFNLNVDRDFLEKVIEAAIHRAPVLEKAEILRGWGGLYTITPDDNPIIGEAPGVKGLFSAIGFSGHGFQQAPAVGLILSQLILDGQTNFDLKPFSYDRFGKKEQQGEKRVV
;
A
#
# COMPACT_ATOMS: atom_id res chain seq x y z
N MET A 1 -11.35 -32.87 7.09
CA MET A 1 -12.28 -32.03 7.86
C MET A 1 -12.18 -32.18 9.39
N LYS A 2 -11.40 -33.13 9.97
CA LYS A 2 -11.37 -33.36 11.44
C LYS A 2 -10.74 -32.24 12.30
N ASN A 3 -10.06 -31.25 11.72
CA ASN A 3 -9.32 -30.21 12.47
C ASN A 3 -9.82 -28.77 12.25
N TRP A 4 -11.00 -28.57 11.63
CA TRP A 4 -11.56 -27.23 11.44
C TRP A 4 -12.06 -26.67 12.77
N ARG A 5 -11.43 -25.61 13.27
CA ARG A 5 -11.89 -24.90 14.48
C ARG A 5 -13.02 -23.93 14.09
N LYS A 6 -14.12 -24.01 14.82
CA LYS A 6 -15.36 -23.26 14.54
C LYS A 6 -15.47 -21.92 15.27
N THR A 7 -14.43 -21.52 15.99
CA THR A 7 -14.40 -20.29 16.79
C THR A 7 -13.09 -19.54 16.53
N ALA A 8 -13.10 -18.22 16.73
CA ALA A 8 -11.94 -17.35 16.84
C ALA A 8 -12.31 -16.15 17.72
N GLU A 9 -11.33 -15.53 18.38
CA GLU A 9 -11.53 -14.21 19.01
C GLU A 9 -11.56 -13.11 17.94
N VAL A 10 -10.70 -13.24 16.92
CA VAL A 10 -10.65 -12.33 15.77
C VAL A 10 -10.47 -13.11 14.48
N ALA A 11 -11.33 -12.89 13.50
CA ALA A 11 -11.18 -13.41 12.13
C ALA A 11 -10.77 -12.29 11.16
N ILE A 12 -9.70 -12.49 10.42
CA ILE A 12 -9.12 -11.51 9.49
C ILE A 12 -9.31 -12.04 8.06
N ILE A 13 -9.95 -11.24 7.22
CA ILE A 13 -10.25 -11.57 5.82
C ILE A 13 -9.19 -10.91 4.93
N GLY A 14 -8.27 -11.71 4.39
CA GLY A 14 -7.19 -11.29 3.51
C GLY A 14 -5.79 -11.57 4.10
N GLY A 15 -4.97 -12.31 3.36
CA GLY A 15 -3.59 -12.69 3.66
C GLY A 15 -2.52 -11.83 2.97
N GLY A 16 -2.88 -10.61 2.55
CA GLY A 16 -1.90 -9.59 2.15
C GLY A 16 -1.15 -9.02 3.36
N ILE A 17 -0.18 -8.12 3.12
CA ILE A 17 0.64 -7.52 4.19
C ILE A 17 -0.20 -6.89 5.31
N MET A 18 -1.33 -6.28 4.96
CA MET A 18 -2.24 -5.66 5.92
C MET A 18 -2.79 -6.66 6.94
N GLY A 19 -3.22 -7.84 6.46
CA GLY A 19 -3.81 -8.87 7.32
C GLY A 19 -2.79 -9.58 8.19
N VAL A 20 -1.61 -9.89 7.66
CA VAL A 20 -0.55 -10.52 8.46
C VAL A 20 0.07 -9.55 9.47
N SER A 21 0.13 -8.25 9.14
CA SER A 21 0.51 -7.19 10.09
C SER A 21 -0.50 -7.08 11.23
N ALA A 22 -1.80 -6.97 10.92
CA ALA A 22 -2.86 -6.92 11.93
C ALA A 22 -2.86 -8.16 12.83
N ALA A 23 -2.72 -9.35 12.24
CA ALA A 23 -2.66 -10.60 12.98
C ALA A 23 -1.46 -10.66 13.94
N TYR A 24 -0.28 -10.22 13.49
CA TYR A 24 0.91 -10.13 14.32
C TYR A 24 0.70 -9.21 15.52
N TYR A 25 0.20 -7.98 15.31
CA TYR A 25 0.01 -7.03 16.41
C TYR A 25 -1.07 -7.48 17.39
N LEU A 26 -2.17 -8.08 16.92
CA LEU A 26 -3.19 -8.69 17.79
C LEU A 26 -2.60 -9.80 18.66
N ALA A 27 -1.87 -10.74 18.07
CA ALA A 27 -1.27 -11.85 18.80
C ALA A 27 -0.14 -11.38 19.75
N ARG A 28 0.68 -10.41 19.33
CA ARG A 28 1.72 -9.79 20.18
C ARG A 28 1.14 -9.13 21.43
N ARG A 29 -0.10 -8.65 21.33
CA ARG A 29 -0.85 -8.04 22.43
C ARG A 29 -1.68 -9.03 23.25
N GLY A 30 -1.52 -10.34 23.00
CA GLY A 30 -2.07 -11.41 23.83
C GLY A 30 -3.41 -11.98 23.36
N VAL A 31 -3.91 -11.61 22.18
CA VAL A 31 -5.09 -12.28 21.60
C VAL A 31 -4.72 -13.71 21.24
N SER A 32 -5.40 -14.67 21.85
CA SER A 32 -4.96 -16.08 21.85
C SER A 32 -5.50 -16.89 20.68
N ASP A 33 -6.61 -16.46 20.07
CA ASP A 33 -7.22 -17.14 18.92
C ASP A 33 -7.53 -16.18 17.76
N VAL A 34 -6.50 -15.83 17.01
CA VAL A 34 -6.60 -15.07 15.75
C VAL A 34 -6.52 -16.02 14.57
N VAL A 35 -7.40 -15.84 13.58
CA VAL A 35 -7.35 -16.57 12.31
C VAL A 35 -7.31 -15.62 11.10
N VAL A 36 -6.38 -15.85 10.18
CA VAL A 36 -6.30 -15.18 8.87
C VAL A 36 -6.84 -16.14 7.81
N LEU A 37 -7.81 -15.67 7.03
CA LEU A 37 -8.44 -16.41 5.94
C LEU A 37 -7.97 -15.79 4.62
N GLU A 38 -7.23 -16.57 3.83
CA GLU A 38 -6.73 -16.14 2.52
C GLU A 38 -7.34 -17.03 1.45
N LYS A 39 -7.98 -16.41 0.46
CA LYS A 39 -8.71 -17.14 -0.59
C LYS A 39 -7.77 -17.94 -1.50
N GLU A 40 -6.56 -17.43 -1.75
CA GLU A 40 -5.49 -18.10 -2.50
C GLU A 40 -4.29 -18.41 -1.58
N LEU A 41 -3.11 -17.88 -1.89
CA LEU A 41 -1.91 -17.96 -1.07
C LEU A 41 -1.50 -16.56 -0.60
N LEU A 42 -0.76 -16.53 0.51
CA LEU A 42 -0.33 -15.30 1.14
C LEU A 42 0.38 -14.36 0.15
N ALA A 43 0.05 -13.07 0.27
CA ALA A 43 0.68 -11.98 -0.46
C ALA A 43 0.70 -12.10 -2.00
N GLN A 44 -0.12 -12.94 -2.63
CA GLN A 44 -0.07 -13.13 -4.10
C GLN A 44 -0.76 -12.04 -4.93
N ALA A 45 -1.62 -11.22 -4.32
CA ALA A 45 -2.30 -10.13 -5.00
C ALA A 45 -1.46 -8.83 -4.96
N SER A 46 -2.09 -7.68 -4.66
CA SER A 46 -1.45 -6.36 -4.66
C SER A 46 -0.16 -6.27 -3.86
N THR A 47 -0.01 -7.05 -2.78
CA THR A 47 1.23 -7.08 -1.99
C THR A 47 2.41 -7.58 -2.82
N GLY A 48 2.39 -8.83 -3.30
CA GLY A 48 3.52 -9.43 -4.03
C GLY A 48 3.73 -8.86 -5.44
N LEU A 49 2.75 -8.13 -5.97
CA LEU A 49 2.84 -7.45 -7.27
C LEU A 49 3.26 -5.98 -7.15
N SER A 50 3.43 -5.47 -5.92
CA SER A 50 3.82 -4.09 -5.64
C SER A 50 5.30 -3.82 -5.95
N VAL A 51 5.60 -2.57 -6.31
CA VAL A 51 6.98 -2.09 -6.49
C VAL A 51 7.63 -1.65 -5.17
N GLY A 52 6.93 -1.74 -4.05
CA GLY A 52 7.51 -1.66 -2.71
C GLY A 52 7.96 -0.27 -2.25
N GLY A 53 7.47 0.81 -2.88
CA GLY A 53 7.80 2.18 -2.47
C GLY A 53 7.36 2.50 -1.04
N ILE A 54 8.25 3.14 -0.28
CA ILE A 54 8.04 3.62 1.09
C ILE A 54 8.45 5.08 1.13
N ARG A 55 7.54 5.97 1.53
CA ARG A 55 7.80 7.42 1.57
C ARG A 55 7.09 8.09 2.74
N GLN A 56 7.56 9.28 3.10
CA GLN A 56 6.91 10.16 4.07
C GLN A 56 6.36 11.43 3.41
N GLN A 57 6.68 11.67 2.13
CA GLN A 57 6.24 12.81 1.33
C GLN A 57 4.76 12.71 0.92
N PHE A 58 3.84 12.96 1.87
CA PHE A 58 2.39 13.05 1.65
C PHE A 58 1.89 14.49 1.81
N SER A 59 0.71 14.80 1.27
CA SER A 59 0.04 16.09 1.52
C SER A 59 -0.85 16.06 2.77
N ASN A 60 -1.36 14.88 3.15
CA ASN A 60 -2.20 14.73 4.34
C ASN A 60 -1.36 14.38 5.59
N PRO A 61 -1.40 15.17 6.68
CA PRO A 61 -0.75 14.87 7.96
C PRO A 61 -0.98 13.45 8.49
N ALA A 62 -2.19 12.91 8.32
CA ALA A 62 -2.52 11.57 8.78
C ALA A 62 -1.72 10.50 8.03
N ASN A 63 -1.53 10.65 6.71
CA ASN A 63 -0.69 9.76 5.91
C ASN A 63 0.79 9.88 6.28
N ILE A 64 1.28 11.08 6.61
CA ILE A 64 2.64 11.29 7.10
C ILE A 64 2.86 10.50 8.40
N ARG A 65 1.94 10.63 9.37
CA ARG A 65 2.03 9.94 10.66
C ARG A 65 2.01 8.40 10.51
N LEU A 66 1.12 7.86 9.68
CA LEU A 66 1.07 6.42 9.40
C LEU A 66 2.40 5.91 8.81
N SER A 67 2.96 6.70 7.90
CA SER A 67 4.18 6.31 7.18
C SER A 67 5.42 6.44 8.06
N GLN A 68 5.49 7.46 8.93
CA GLN A 68 6.55 7.60 9.93
C GLN A 68 6.61 6.42 10.88
N GLU A 69 5.46 5.99 11.41
CA GLU A 69 5.41 4.83 12.29
C GLU A 69 5.82 3.56 11.54
N SER A 70 5.36 3.40 10.30
CA SER A 70 5.71 2.24 9.50
C SER A 70 7.18 2.20 9.10
N VAL A 71 7.79 3.34 8.77
CA VAL A 71 9.22 3.46 8.49
C VAL A 71 10.04 3.00 9.68
N ARG A 72 9.68 3.39 10.91
CA ARG A 72 10.39 2.91 12.13
C ARG A 72 10.38 1.40 12.27
N VAL A 73 9.24 0.76 11.94
CA VAL A 73 9.13 -0.71 11.96
C VAL A 73 9.97 -1.32 10.85
N TYR A 74 9.97 -0.75 9.64
CA TYR A 74 10.77 -1.24 8.53
C TYR A 74 12.29 -1.08 8.75
N GLU A 75 12.73 0.00 9.39
CA GLU A 75 14.14 0.20 9.77
C GLU A 75 14.63 -0.88 10.74
N ARG A 76 13.75 -1.39 11.60
CA ARG A 76 14.05 -2.43 12.61
C ARG A 76 13.51 -3.81 12.23
N PHE A 77 13.13 -4.01 10.97
CA PHE A 77 12.38 -5.22 10.59
C PHE A 77 13.19 -6.50 10.79
N GLU A 78 14.49 -6.46 10.47
CA GLU A 78 15.37 -7.62 10.68
C GLU A 78 15.53 -7.93 12.17
N GLU A 79 15.66 -6.91 13.02
CA GLU A 79 15.74 -7.05 14.49
C GLU A 79 14.43 -7.61 15.07
N GLU A 80 13.28 -7.08 14.65
CA GLU A 80 11.97 -7.44 15.23
C GLU A 80 11.40 -8.75 14.68
N PHE A 81 11.66 -9.08 13.42
CA PHE A 81 11.02 -10.22 12.73
C PHE A 81 12.01 -11.27 12.22
N GLY A 82 13.32 -11.01 12.27
CA GLY A 82 14.36 -11.93 11.81
C GLY A 82 14.40 -12.11 10.29
N ALA A 83 14.01 -11.07 9.52
CA ALA A 83 14.00 -11.11 8.06
C ALA A 83 14.58 -9.83 7.44
N ASP A 84 15.56 -9.96 6.55
CA ASP A 84 16.04 -8.85 5.71
C ASP A 84 15.06 -8.65 4.54
N ILE A 85 14.20 -7.64 4.68
CA ILE A 85 13.21 -7.25 3.66
C ILE A 85 13.80 -6.39 2.54
N LYS A 86 15.13 -6.26 2.48
CA LYS A 86 15.83 -5.42 1.53
C LYS A 86 15.35 -3.98 1.57
N PHE A 87 15.08 -3.44 2.77
CA PHE A 87 14.74 -2.04 2.91
C PHE A 87 15.97 -1.18 2.57
N ARG A 88 15.80 -0.28 1.60
CA ARG A 88 16.85 0.61 1.09
C ARG A 88 16.32 2.03 1.13
N GLN A 89 16.83 2.84 2.07
CA GLN A 89 16.55 4.27 2.14
C GLN A 89 17.47 5.05 1.19
N VAL A 90 17.26 4.82 -0.11
CA VAL A 90 18.03 5.45 -1.19
C VAL A 90 17.38 6.72 -1.72
N GLY A 91 16.28 7.12 -1.10
CA GLY A 91 15.54 8.32 -1.37
C GLY A 91 14.44 8.17 -2.40
N TYR A 92 13.61 9.22 -2.48
CA TYR A 92 12.40 9.26 -3.28
C TYR A 92 12.24 10.69 -3.80
N ILE A 93 12.26 10.87 -5.12
CA ILE A 93 12.15 12.16 -5.78
C ILE A 93 10.83 12.29 -6.52
N PHE A 94 10.09 13.36 -6.23
CA PHE A 94 8.93 13.77 -7.01
C PHE A 94 9.31 14.95 -7.90
N LEU A 95 8.96 14.87 -9.18
CA LEU A 95 9.25 15.86 -10.20
C LEU A 95 7.96 16.52 -10.68
N ALA A 96 7.99 17.84 -10.88
CA ALA A 96 6.88 18.63 -11.38
C ALA A 96 7.26 19.33 -12.70
N GLN A 97 6.46 19.12 -13.74
CA GLN A 97 6.57 19.81 -15.03
C GLN A 97 5.64 21.04 -15.07
N LYS A 98 4.46 20.93 -14.46
CA LYS A 98 3.45 21.99 -14.45
C LYS A 98 3.57 22.89 -13.23
N GLU A 99 3.18 24.15 -13.40
CA GLU A 99 3.19 25.17 -12.34
C GLU A 99 2.25 24.79 -11.18
N ASP A 100 1.05 24.28 -11.49
CA ASP A 100 0.08 23.86 -10.47
C ASP A 100 0.62 22.70 -9.61
N THR A 101 1.22 21.69 -10.26
CA THR A 101 1.87 20.56 -9.58
C THR A 101 3.02 21.04 -8.70
N TRP A 102 3.80 22.03 -9.16
CA TRP A 102 4.88 22.61 -8.38
C TRP A 102 4.39 23.38 -7.15
N ASN A 103 3.35 24.20 -7.32
CA ASN A 103 2.73 24.92 -6.21
C ASN A 103 2.15 23.97 -5.15
N ASP A 104 1.50 22.88 -5.59
CA ASP A 104 1.04 21.81 -4.71
C ASP A 104 2.20 21.13 -3.96
N PHE A 105 3.36 20.98 -4.61
CA PHE A 105 4.54 20.44 -3.96
C PHE A 105 5.05 21.34 -2.85
N LEU A 106 5.19 22.65 -3.12
CA LEU A 106 5.64 23.64 -2.15
C LEU A 106 4.69 23.72 -0.95
N SER A 107 3.37 23.68 -1.19
CA SER A 107 2.39 23.62 -0.11
C SER A 107 2.52 22.34 0.72
N SER A 108 2.70 21.18 0.07
CA SER A 108 2.90 19.91 0.79
C SER A 108 4.19 19.91 1.62
N VAL A 109 5.27 20.53 1.12
CA VAL A 109 6.56 20.63 1.83
C VAL A 109 6.42 21.37 3.16
N GLU A 110 5.60 22.42 3.21
CA GLU A 110 5.33 23.13 4.47
C GLU A 110 4.66 22.19 5.49
N THR A 111 3.62 21.47 5.07
CA THR A 111 2.97 20.45 5.92
C THR A 111 3.94 19.34 6.36
N GLN A 112 4.79 18.89 5.45
CA GLN A 112 5.79 17.85 5.70
C GLN A 112 6.82 18.28 6.75
N ARG A 113 7.34 19.51 6.64
CA ARG A 113 8.30 20.07 7.60
C ARG A 113 7.68 20.31 8.97
N GLN A 114 6.41 20.72 9.03
CA GLN A 114 5.66 20.80 10.30
C GLN A 114 5.50 19.45 11.01
N HIS A 115 5.70 18.34 10.29
CA HIS A 115 5.65 16.97 10.80
C HIS A 115 7.03 16.31 10.81
N ASP A 116 8.12 17.08 10.81
CA ASP A 116 9.50 16.59 10.90
C ASP A 116 9.93 15.65 9.75
N VAL A 117 9.28 15.74 8.58
CA VAL A 117 9.73 15.01 7.39
C VAL A 117 10.94 15.74 6.80
N PRO A 118 12.09 15.06 6.60
CA PRO A 118 13.31 15.71 6.11
C PRO A 118 13.27 15.92 4.59
N VAL A 119 12.35 16.76 4.10
CA VAL A 119 12.16 16.99 2.66
C VAL A 119 13.02 18.15 2.13
N GLU A 120 13.72 17.88 1.04
CA GLU A 120 14.47 18.88 0.27
C GLU A 120 13.63 19.39 -0.91
N VAL A 121 13.72 20.69 -1.20
CA VAL A 121 13.13 21.34 -2.38
C VAL A 121 14.26 21.62 -3.35
N LEU A 122 14.15 21.15 -4.59
CA LEU A 122 15.26 21.09 -5.54
C LEU A 122 14.93 21.88 -6.81
N SER A 123 15.89 22.68 -7.29
CA SER A 123 15.79 23.25 -8.63
C SER A 123 16.10 22.20 -9.71
N PRO A 124 15.74 22.44 -10.98
CA PRO A 124 16.18 21.60 -12.10
C PRO A 124 17.71 21.41 -12.15
N GLU A 125 18.50 22.44 -11.83
CA GLU A 125 19.96 22.36 -11.76
C GLU A 125 20.44 21.42 -10.65
N ASP A 126 19.86 21.51 -9.44
CA ASP A 126 20.18 20.61 -8.32
C ASP A 126 19.89 19.14 -8.67
N ILE A 127 18.79 18.91 -9.40
CA ILE A 127 18.37 17.58 -9.86
C ILE A 127 19.37 17.06 -10.90
N LYS A 128 19.72 17.88 -11.90
CA LYS A 128 20.66 17.51 -12.95
C LYS A 128 22.05 17.23 -12.42
N GLN A 129 22.50 17.98 -11.42
CA GLN A 129 23.80 17.76 -10.78
C GLN A 129 23.86 16.42 -10.05
N ARG A 130 22.80 16.03 -9.32
CA ARG A 130 22.76 14.79 -8.54
C ARG A 130 22.41 13.55 -9.35
N TRP A 131 21.50 13.69 -10.30
CA TRP A 131 21.02 12.61 -11.16
C TRP A 131 21.18 13.00 -12.63
N PRO A 132 22.42 13.02 -13.16
CA PRO A 132 22.72 13.56 -14.48
C PRO A 132 22.06 12.80 -15.64
N TYR A 133 21.59 11.57 -15.39
CA TYR A 133 20.83 10.77 -16.34
C TYR A 133 19.38 11.23 -16.51
N LEU A 134 18.86 12.09 -15.62
CA LEU A 134 17.53 12.67 -15.76
C LEU A 134 17.55 13.81 -16.77
N ASN A 135 16.52 13.84 -17.63
CA ASN A 135 16.13 15.03 -18.34
C ASN A 135 15.42 15.98 -17.36
N VAL A 136 15.77 17.26 -17.37
CA VAL A 136 15.20 18.28 -16.46
C VAL A 136 14.68 19.51 -17.18
N ASP A 137 14.79 19.55 -18.51
CA ASP A 137 14.53 20.76 -19.32
C ASP A 137 13.08 21.23 -19.22
N ASP A 138 12.16 20.31 -18.88
CA ASP A 138 10.73 20.53 -18.72
C ASP A 138 10.29 20.78 -17.27
N LEU A 139 11.21 20.72 -16.30
CA LEU A 139 10.87 20.74 -14.89
C LEU A 139 10.77 22.16 -14.32
N LYS A 140 9.80 22.37 -13.44
CA LYS A 140 9.76 23.50 -12.50
C LYS A 140 10.65 23.26 -11.29
N GLY A 141 10.78 21.99 -10.88
CA GLY A 141 11.57 21.56 -9.74
C GLY A 141 11.15 20.17 -9.27
N GLY A 142 11.61 19.81 -8.07
CA GLY A 142 11.24 18.56 -7.44
C GLY A 142 11.39 18.58 -5.92
N THR A 143 10.86 17.55 -5.27
CA THR A 143 11.06 17.32 -3.84
C THR A 143 11.76 15.98 -3.61
N PHE A 144 12.71 15.95 -2.68
CA PHE A 144 13.48 14.74 -2.37
C PHE A 144 13.39 14.40 -0.89
N GLY A 145 12.97 13.17 -0.60
CA GLY A 145 12.97 12.59 0.73
C GLY A 145 14.13 11.61 0.88
N PRO A 146 15.23 11.93 1.59
CA PRO A 146 16.40 11.08 1.74
C PRO A 146 16.16 9.86 2.65
N LYS A 147 15.12 9.90 3.49
CA LYS A 147 14.72 8.80 4.38
C LYS A 147 13.65 7.89 3.77
N ASP A 148 13.22 8.21 2.55
CA ASP A 148 12.30 7.40 1.77
C ASP A 148 13.08 6.34 0.96
N GLY A 149 12.37 5.40 0.34
CA GLY A 149 12.99 4.36 -0.44
C GLY A 149 12.03 3.24 -0.83
N TYR A 150 12.51 2.00 -0.74
CA TYR A 150 11.71 0.82 -1.05
C TYR A 150 12.18 -0.41 -0.28
N ALA A 151 11.30 -1.40 -0.16
CA ALA A 151 11.59 -2.72 0.37
C ALA A 151 10.86 -3.80 -0.45
N ASP A 152 11.23 -5.06 -0.27
CA ASP A 152 10.53 -6.19 -0.88
C ASP A 152 9.20 -6.46 -0.15
N PRO A 153 8.04 -6.29 -0.81
CA PRO A 153 6.75 -6.45 -0.15
C PRO A 153 6.42 -7.88 0.25
N TYR A 154 6.90 -8.86 -0.51
CA TYR A 154 6.66 -10.26 -0.25
C TYR A 154 7.44 -10.71 0.99
N LEU A 155 8.73 -10.35 1.07
CA LEU A 155 9.56 -10.64 2.23
C LEU A 155 9.00 -10.00 3.51
N ALA A 156 8.52 -8.76 3.44
CA ALA A 156 7.88 -8.10 4.58
C ALA A 156 6.60 -8.82 5.01
N ALA A 157 5.71 -9.18 4.08
CA ALA A 157 4.51 -9.94 4.40
C ALA A 157 4.83 -11.31 5.02
N MET A 158 5.84 -12.01 4.49
CA MET A 158 6.26 -13.31 5.02
C MET A 158 6.93 -13.20 6.39
N GLY A 159 7.67 -12.12 6.66
CA GLY A 159 8.23 -11.82 7.99
C GLY A 159 7.15 -11.63 9.05
N PHE A 160 6.11 -10.84 8.73
CA PHE A 160 4.93 -10.71 9.58
C PHE A 160 4.20 -12.05 9.75
N ALA A 161 3.92 -12.77 8.66
CA ALA A 161 3.19 -14.04 8.70
C ALA A 161 3.92 -15.09 9.55
N THR A 162 5.24 -15.20 9.40
CA THR A 162 6.07 -16.12 10.18
C THR A 162 6.04 -15.76 11.67
N SER A 163 6.12 -14.47 11.98
CA SER A 163 6.09 -13.98 13.37
C SER A 163 4.71 -14.14 14.00
N ALA A 164 3.63 -13.90 13.24
CA ALA A 164 2.26 -14.18 13.65
C ALA A 164 2.06 -15.68 13.96
N ARG A 165 2.54 -16.58 13.10
CA ARG A 165 2.48 -18.04 13.33
C ARG A 165 3.24 -18.45 14.60
N LYS A 166 4.42 -17.88 14.88
CA LYS A 166 5.17 -18.12 16.11
C LYS A 166 4.38 -17.74 17.36
N LEU A 167 3.48 -16.76 17.25
CA LEU A 167 2.59 -16.31 18.32
C LEU A 167 1.26 -17.08 18.38
N GLY A 168 1.09 -18.13 17.54
CA GLY A 168 -0.09 -18.99 17.58
C GLY A 168 -1.21 -18.62 16.61
N VAL A 169 -1.02 -17.60 15.76
CA VAL A 169 -2.01 -17.21 14.73
C VAL A 169 -2.24 -18.37 13.74
N ARG A 170 -3.50 -18.67 13.48
CA ARG A 170 -3.90 -19.61 12.43
C ARG A 170 -3.95 -18.88 11.10
N ILE A 171 -3.33 -19.43 10.07
CA ILE A 171 -3.40 -18.89 8.71
C ILE A 171 -3.94 -19.99 7.81
N GLU A 172 -5.14 -19.79 7.29
CA GLU A 172 -5.89 -20.74 6.46
C GLU A 172 -5.89 -20.23 5.02
N GLU A 173 -4.84 -20.57 4.27
CA GLU A 173 -4.79 -20.37 2.81
C GLU A 173 -5.81 -21.26 2.08
N LYS A 174 -6.15 -20.89 0.85
CA LYS A 174 -7.20 -21.54 0.05
C LYS A 174 -8.52 -21.64 0.82
N THR A 175 -8.91 -20.53 1.46
CA THR A 175 -10.11 -20.41 2.28
C THR A 175 -10.78 -19.07 2.02
N GLU A 176 -11.65 -19.07 1.01
CA GLU A 176 -12.46 -17.90 0.70
C GLU A 176 -13.56 -17.70 1.75
N VAL A 177 -13.71 -16.46 2.20
CA VAL A 177 -14.87 -16.04 2.98
C VAL A 177 -15.99 -15.68 2.03
N THR A 178 -17.14 -16.32 2.20
CA THR A 178 -18.31 -16.18 1.32
C THR A 178 -19.46 -15.40 1.98
N GLY A 179 -19.35 -15.09 3.27
CA GLY A 179 -20.36 -14.36 4.03
C GLY A 179 -19.84 -13.87 5.38
N ILE A 180 -20.49 -12.82 5.90
CA ILE A 180 -20.27 -12.29 7.25
C ILE A 180 -21.63 -12.31 7.97
N ASN A 181 -21.68 -13.00 9.10
CA ASN A 181 -22.92 -13.19 9.84
C ASN A 181 -23.13 -12.04 10.83
N ILE A 182 -24.27 -11.37 10.75
CA ILE A 182 -24.62 -10.21 11.59
C ILE A 182 -25.97 -10.45 12.26
N GLU A 183 -26.00 -10.29 13.58
CA GLU A 183 -27.21 -10.38 14.38
C GLU A 183 -27.30 -9.17 15.33
N GLY A 184 -28.44 -8.48 15.32
CA GLY A 184 -28.68 -7.33 16.20
C GLY A 184 -27.63 -6.21 16.07
N GLY A 185 -27.14 -5.94 14.85
CA GLY A 185 -26.14 -4.91 14.58
C GLY A 185 -24.73 -5.26 15.08
N ARG A 186 -24.40 -6.56 15.21
CA ARG A 186 -23.09 -7.05 15.64
C ARG A 186 -22.68 -8.28 14.85
N VAL A 187 -21.39 -8.37 14.53
CA VAL A 187 -20.79 -9.55 13.90
C VAL A 187 -20.87 -10.76 14.83
N GLN A 188 -21.23 -11.91 14.26
CA GLN A 188 -21.24 -13.21 14.92
C GLN A 188 -20.17 -14.17 14.36
N GLY A 189 -19.65 -13.88 13.17
CA GLY A 189 -18.62 -14.68 12.53
C GLY A 189 -18.60 -14.56 11.01
N ILE A 190 -17.94 -15.52 10.38
CA ILE A 190 -17.74 -15.61 8.93
C ILE A 190 -18.16 -16.98 8.39
N GLU A 191 -18.46 -17.04 7.10
CA GLU A 191 -18.80 -18.26 6.37
C GLU A 191 -17.72 -18.61 5.34
N THR A 192 -17.44 -19.91 5.20
CA THR A 192 -16.50 -20.43 4.20
C THR A 192 -16.99 -21.78 3.69
N ALA A 193 -16.47 -22.26 2.56
CA ALA A 193 -16.76 -23.61 2.07
C ALA A 193 -16.27 -24.73 3.02
N LYS A 194 -15.33 -24.44 3.93
CA LYS A 194 -14.83 -25.39 4.95
C LYS A 194 -15.71 -25.42 6.22
N GLY A 195 -16.69 -24.52 6.32
CA GLY A 195 -17.57 -24.31 7.45
C GLY A 195 -17.44 -22.91 8.06
N SER A 196 -18.42 -22.53 8.87
CA SER A 196 -18.44 -21.22 9.54
C SER A 196 -17.46 -21.15 10.71
N ILE A 197 -16.99 -19.94 11.01
CA ILE A 197 -16.20 -19.61 12.22
C ILE A 197 -16.95 -18.52 12.96
N SER A 198 -17.37 -18.80 14.19
CA SER A 198 -17.91 -17.77 15.09
C SER A 198 -16.78 -16.89 15.59
N ALA A 199 -16.94 -15.57 15.46
CA ALA A 199 -15.98 -14.59 15.93
C ALA A 199 -16.69 -13.29 16.32
N PRO A 200 -16.42 -12.73 17.52
CA PRO A 200 -17.00 -11.45 17.94
C PRO A 200 -16.37 -10.24 17.25
N ALA A 201 -15.21 -10.42 16.59
CA ALA A 201 -14.54 -9.40 15.79
C ALA A 201 -14.11 -9.97 14.43
N VAL A 202 -14.41 -9.22 13.36
CA VAL A 202 -14.01 -9.53 11.98
C VAL A 202 -13.32 -8.32 11.37
N VAL A 203 -12.18 -8.55 10.70
CA VAL A 203 -11.37 -7.51 10.07
C VAL A 203 -11.34 -7.71 8.56
N ASN A 204 -11.92 -6.78 7.80
CA ASN A 204 -11.83 -6.74 6.35
C ASN A 204 -10.56 -5.99 5.91
N VAL A 205 -9.60 -6.75 5.40
CA VAL A 205 -8.35 -6.28 4.79
C VAL A 205 -8.14 -6.95 3.44
N ALA A 206 -9.24 -7.26 2.75
CA ALA A 206 -9.28 -8.10 1.56
C ALA A 206 -8.78 -7.40 0.28
N GLY A 207 -7.99 -6.33 0.41
CA GLY A 207 -7.34 -5.65 -0.70
C GLY A 207 -8.32 -5.33 -1.84
N PRO A 208 -8.05 -5.78 -3.09
CA PRO A 208 -8.94 -5.60 -4.25
C PRO A 208 -10.40 -6.01 -4.04
N TRP A 209 -10.64 -6.99 -3.16
CA TRP A 209 -11.96 -7.50 -2.82
C TRP A 209 -12.60 -6.80 -1.61
N GLY A 210 -11.93 -5.78 -1.04
CA GLY A 210 -12.37 -5.10 0.17
C GLY A 210 -13.80 -4.54 0.08
N GLY A 211 -14.17 -3.95 -1.07
CA GLY A 211 -15.53 -3.46 -1.30
C GLY A 211 -16.56 -4.59 -1.42
N GLU A 212 -16.20 -5.72 -2.04
CA GLU A 212 -17.07 -6.90 -2.13
C GLU A 212 -17.32 -7.54 -0.77
N VAL A 213 -16.27 -7.68 0.04
CA VAL A 213 -16.36 -8.19 1.42
C VAL A 213 -17.17 -7.24 2.31
N ALA A 214 -17.01 -5.92 2.14
CA ALA A 214 -17.82 -4.94 2.89
C ALA A 214 -19.33 -5.12 2.60
N ARG A 215 -19.70 -5.35 1.33
CA ARG A 215 -21.10 -5.59 0.95
C ARG A 215 -21.70 -6.85 1.58
N MET A 216 -20.89 -7.89 1.86
CA MET A 216 -21.38 -9.09 2.58
C MET A 216 -21.92 -8.74 3.98
N ALA A 217 -21.45 -7.63 4.56
CA ALA A 217 -21.86 -7.14 5.86
C ALA A 217 -22.87 -5.96 5.81
N GLY A 218 -23.26 -5.51 4.61
CA GLY A 218 -24.18 -4.40 4.40
C GLY A 218 -23.57 -3.11 3.83
N PRO A 219 -22.42 -2.60 4.33
CA PRO A 219 -21.83 -1.37 3.78
C PRO A 219 -21.46 -1.48 2.29
N ASP A 220 -21.97 -0.56 1.48
CA ASP A 220 -21.52 -0.37 0.10
C ASP A 220 -20.47 0.75 0.04
N LEU A 221 -19.20 0.35 -0.01
CA LEU A 221 -18.06 1.27 0.04
C LEU A 221 -17.52 1.51 -1.38
N PRO A 222 -17.13 2.75 -1.72
CA PRO A 222 -16.65 3.10 -3.07
C PRO A 222 -15.18 2.68 -3.27
N VAL A 223 -14.84 1.44 -2.92
CA VAL A 223 -13.50 0.87 -3.08
C VAL A 223 -13.47 0.01 -4.33
N LYS A 224 -12.68 0.41 -5.33
CA LYS A 224 -12.65 -0.23 -6.64
C LYS A 224 -11.23 -0.69 -7.03
N PRO A 225 -11.08 -1.88 -7.62
CA PRO A 225 -9.79 -2.35 -8.12
C PRO A 225 -9.49 -1.77 -9.50
N TYR A 226 -8.26 -1.27 -9.68
CA TYR A 226 -7.75 -0.78 -10.96
C TYR A 226 -6.40 -1.42 -11.26
N ARG A 227 -6.20 -1.85 -12.51
CA ARG A 227 -4.94 -2.45 -12.94
C ARG A 227 -3.82 -1.40 -12.90
N ARG A 228 -2.67 -1.82 -12.41
CA ARG A 228 -1.38 -1.11 -12.50
C ARG A 228 -0.37 -2.04 -13.14
N GLN A 229 0.25 -1.57 -14.21
CA GLN A 229 1.19 -2.36 -14.98
C GLN A 229 2.59 -1.92 -14.66
N VAL A 230 3.46 -2.92 -14.52
CA VAL A 230 4.84 -2.74 -14.12
C VAL A 230 5.72 -3.49 -15.09
N PHE A 231 6.85 -2.88 -15.45
CA PHE A 231 7.80 -3.42 -16.39
C PHE A 231 9.19 -3.39 -15.78
N MET A 232 9.96 -4.44 -16.04
CA MET A 232 11.29 -4.62 -15.52
C MET A 232 12.26 -4.84 -16.68
N THR A 233 13.39 -4.16 -16.64
CA THR A 233 14.46 -4.32 -17.61
C THR A 233 15.31 -5.56 -17.33
N LYS A 234 16.12 -5.97 -18.30
CA LYS A 234 17.31 -6.79 -18.05
C LYS A 234 18.33 -6.01 -17.21
N SER A 235 19.47 -6.63 -16.91
CA SER A 235 20.61 -5.96 -16.28
C SER A 235 20.89 -4.62 -16.96
N PHE A 236 20.99 -3.55 -16.19
CA PHE A 236 21.12 -2.21 -16.73
C PHE A 236 21.94 -1.29 -15.81
N ASP A 237 23.23 -1.19 -16.13
CA ASP A 237 24.24 -0.50 -15.32
C ASP A 237 24.57 0.91 -15.82
N ALA A 238 23.88 1.38 -16.88
CA ALA A 238 24.11 2.71 -17.44
C ALA A 238 23.62 3.85 -16.53
N ILE A 239 22.84 3.54 -15.48
CA ILE A 239 22.48 4.49 -14.42
C ILE A 239 23.29 4.19 -13.16
N PRO A 240 24.02 5.16 -12.60
CA PRO A 240 24.72 5.00 -11.32
C PRO A 240 23.77 4.55 -10.21
N LYS A 241 24.15 3.47 -9.52
CA LYS A 241 23.39 2.93 -8.38
C LYS A 241 23.91 3.55 -7.06
N PRO A 242 23.04 3.68 -6.03
CA PRO A 242 21.62 3.35 -6.03
C PRO A 242 20.78 4.41 -6.76
N VAL A 243 19.70 3.95 -7.41
CA VAL A 243 18.70 4.83 -8.03
C VAL A 243 17.58 5.06 -7.00
N PRO A 244 17.25 6.32 -6.65
CA PRO A 244 16.07 6.60 -5.82
C PRO A 244 14.81 6.13 -6.54
N MET A 245 13.67 6.10 -5.84
CA MET A 245 12.39 6.07 -6.55
C MET A 245 12.18 7.45 -7.20
N VAL A 246 12.08 7.49 -8.51
CA VAL A 246 11.80 8.70 -9.29
C VAL A 246 10.34 8.68 -9.71
N ILE A 247 9.60 9.73 -9.40
CA ILE A 247 8.22 9.96 -9.84
C ILE A 247 8.19 11.23 -10.68
N ASP A 248 7.70 11.10 -11.90
CA ASP A 248 7.26 12.21 -12.73
C ASP A 248 5.75 12.38 -12.57
N GLN A 249 5.35 13.36 -11.76
CA GLN A 249 3.98 13.43 -11.24
C GLN A 249 2.95 13.76 -12.33
N ASP A 250 3.31 14.65 -13.26
CA ASP A 250 2.37 15.16 -14.26
C ASP A 250 1.98 14.12 -15.32
N VAL A 251 2.86 13.15 -15.57
CA VAL A 251 2.62 12.01 -16.47
C VAL A 251 2.43 10.69 -15.72
N THR A 252 2.49 10.72 -14.40
CA THR A 252 2.37 9.56 -13.49
C THR A 252 3.39 8.45 -13.72
N PHE A 253 4.53 8.75 -14.35
CA PHE A 253 5.59 7.79 -14.63
C PHE A 253 6.49 7.62 -13.41
N TYR A 254 6.98 6.41 -13.18
CA TYR A 254 7.97 6.15 -12.16
C TYR A 254 8.98 5.09 -12.53
N PHE A 255 10.14 5.14 -11.89
CA PHE A 255 11.11 4.04 -11.90
C PHE A 255 11.99 4.03 -10.64
N ARG A 256 12.55 2.85 -10.33
CA ARG A 256 13.60 2.68 -9.32
C ARG A 256 14.55 1.55 -9.70
N SER A 257 15.64 1.41 -8.95
CA SER A 257 16.53 0.25 -9.09
C SER A 257 15.81 -1.04 -8.64
N GLU A 258 15.91 -2.09 -9.44
CA GLU A 258 15.53 -3.47 -9.10
C GLU A 258 16.67 -4.35 -9.62
N GLU A 259 17.68 -4.59 -8.78
CA GLU A 259 18.94 -5.18 -9.23
C GLU A 259 18.73 -6.55 -9.91
N PRO A 260 19.40 -6.82 -11.04
CA PRO A 260 20.45 -5.99 -11.68
C PRO A 260 19.91 -4.91 -12.66
N GLY A 261 18.61 -4.72 -12.75
CA GLY A 261 17.96 -3.80 -13.70
C GLY A 261 17.25 -2.62 -13.05
N ILE A 262 16.15 -2.23 -13.68
CA ILE A 262 15.25 -1.15 -13.29
C ILE A 262 13.82 -1.65 -13.41
N ILE A 263 12.96 -1.21 -12.49
CA ILE A 263 11.52 -1.41 -12.55
C ILE A 263 10.87 -0.06 -12.81
N MET A 264 9.85 -0.03 -13.66
CA MET A 264 9.15 1.18 -14.06
C MET A 264 7.67 0.90 -14.31
N GLY A 265 6.87 1.96 -14.28
CA GLY A 265 5.46 1.90 -14.60
C GLY A 265 4.86 3.29 -14.69
N MET A 266 3.59 3.35 -15.05
CA MET A 266 2.82 4.59 -15.02
C MET A 266 1.35 4.31 -14.77
N SER A 267 0.56 5.34 -14.49
CA SER A 267 -0.88 5.21 -14.39
C SER A 267 -1.56 5.43 -15.72
N ASN A 268 -2.61 4.64 -15.95
CA ASN A 268 -3.51 4.79 -17.08
C ASN A 268 -4.83 5.42 -16.58
N PRO A 269 -5.12 6.69 -16.91
CA PRO A 269 -6.35 7.35 -16.45
C PRO A 269 -7.60 6.72 -17.05
N ASP A 270 -7.47 6.03 -18.19
CA ASP A 270 -8.57 5.38 -18.90
C ASP A 270 -8.75 3.90 -18.49
N GLU A 271 -7.98 3.40 -17.52
CA GLU A 271 -8.09 2.01 -17.07
C GLU A 271 -9.46 1.78 -16.39
N PRO A 272 -10.30 0.87 -16.88
CA PRO A 272 -11.57 0.56 -16.23
C PRO A 272 -11.34 -0.21 -14.94
N SER A 273 -12.22 0.02 -13.96
CA SER A 273 -12.23 -0.79 -12.74
C SER A 273 -12.47 -2.26 -13.09
N SER A 274 -11.53 -3.14 -12.73
CA SER A 274 -11.61 -4.57 -12.99
C SER A 274 -10.58 -5.34 -12.15
N PHE A 275 -10.66 -6.68 -12.18
CA PHE A 275 -9.64 -7.58 -11.61
C PHE A 275 -8.61 -8.05 -12.66
N ASN A 276 -8.50 -7.33 -13.79
CA ASN A 276 -7.57 -7.69 -14.87
C ASN A 276 -6.11 -7.56 -14.39
N LEU A 277 -5.29 -8.58 -14.67
CA LEU A 277 -3.85 -8.60 -14.37
C LEU A 277 -2.98 -8.76 -15.63
N ASN A 278 -3.60 -8.88 -16.80
CA ASN A 278 -2.87 -9.09 -18.04
C ASN A 278 -2.00 -7.87 -18.35
N VAL A 279 -0.87 -8.10 -19.01
CA VAL A 279 -0.04 -7.03 -19.55
C VAL A 279 -0.61 -6.58 -20.88
N ASP A 280 -0.63 -5.28 -21.10
CA ASP A 280 -1.00 -4.60 -22.33
C ASP A 280 0.25 -4.06 -23.03
N ARG A 281 0.45 -4.47 -24.29
CA ARG A 281 1.63 -4.10 -25.08
C ARG A 281 1.57 -2.66 -25.56
N ASP A 282 0.39 -2.18 -25.91
CA ASP A 282 0.21 -0.80 -26.37
C ASP A 282 0.47 0.17 -25.20
N PHE A 283 0.17 -0.26 -23.98
CA PHE A 283 0.52 0.48 -22.78
C PHE A 283 2.03 0.49 -22.49
N LEU A 284 2.74 -0.61 -22.78
CA LEU A 284 4.20 -0.66 -22.63
C LEU A 284 4.89 0.39 -23.51
N GLU A 285 4.42 0.62 -24.74
CA GLU A 285 4.98 1.66 -25.63
C GLU A 285 4.92 3.04 -24.98
N LYS A 286 3.78 3.40 -24.36
CA LYS A 286 3.62 4.66 -23.62
C LYS A 286 4.57 4.76 -22.41
N VAL A 287 4.79 3.66 -21.70
CA VAL A 287 5.74 3.62 -20.58
C VAL A 287 7.17 3.83 -21.08
N ILE A 288 7.55 3.23 -22.22
CA ILE A 288 8.87 3.39 -22.82
C ILE A 288 9.08 4.85 -23.26
N GLU A 289 8.09 5.48 -23.89
CA GLU A 289 8.16 6.89 -24.28
C GLU A 289 8.39 7.80 -23.07
N ALA A 290 7.63 7.60 -21.99
CA ALA A 290 7.80 8.34 -20.74
C ALA A 290 9.17 8.07 -20.08
N ALA A 291 9.65 6.83 -20.14
CA ALA A 291 10.96 6.43 -19.61
C ALA A 291 12.12 7.11 -20.34
N ILE A 292 12.10 7.08 -21.68
CA ILE A 292 13.13 7.74 -22.51
C ILE A 292 13.06 9.25 -22.32
N HIS A 293 11.87 9.85 -22.26
CA HIS A 293 11.73 11.28 -22.00
C HIS A 293 12.38 11.69 -20.67
N ARG A 294 12.05 10.99 -19.57
CA ARG A 294 12.53 11.37 -18.23
C ARG A 294 13.97 10.96 -17.98
N ALA A 295 14.44 9.84 -18.51
CA ALA A 295 15.81 9.38 -18.40
C ALA A 295 16.30 8.83 -19.76
N PRO A 296 16.84 9.69 -20.65
CA PRO A 296 17.19 9.33 -22.03
C PRO A 296 18.10 8.10 -22.18
N VAL A 297 18.94 7.82 -21.18
CA VAL A 297 19.79 6.62 -21.17
C VAL A 297 18.97 5.31 -21.22
N LEU A 298 17.71 5.31 -20.77
CA LEU A 298 16.81 4.15 -20.79
C LEU A 298 16.44 3.68 -22.21
N GLU A 299 16.70 4.48 -23.25
CA GLU A 299 16.58 4.03 -24.65
C GLU A 299 17.43 2.77 -24.92
N LYS A 300 18.53 2.60 -24.18
CA LYS A 300 19.43 1.45 -24.31
C LYS A 300 18.98 0.22 -23.52
N ALA A 301 17.89 0.32 -22.75
CA ALA A 301 17.42 -0.76 -21.90
C ALA A 301 16.57 -1.77 -22.69
N GLU A 302 16.70 -3.05 -22.33
CA GLU A 302 15.83 -4.10 -22.86
C GLU A 302 14.80 -4.51 -21.79
N ILE A 303 13.53 -4.61 -22.17
CA ILE A 303 12.48 -5.13 -21.29
C ILE A 303 12.67 -6.64 -21.09
N LEU A 304 12.75 -7.07 -19.83
CA LEU A 304 12.83 -8.48 -19.44
C LEU A 304 11.43 -9.08 -19.26
N ARG A 305 10.55 -8.39 -18.54
CA ARG A 305 9.18 -8.84 -18.26
C ARG A 305 8.29 -7.69 -17.83
N GLY A 306 6.99 -7.91 -17.87
CA GLY A 306 6.00 -7.06 -17.21
C GLY A 306 4.94 -7.88 -16.50
N TRP A 307 4.20 -7.25 -15.61
CA TRP A 307 3.04 -7.84 -14.92
C TRP A 307 2.01 -6.75 -14.59
N GLY A 308 0.76 -7.17 -14.44
CA GLY A 308 -0.29 -6.35 -13.84
C GLY A 308 -0.45 -6.67 -12.36
N GLY A 309 -0.68 -5.64 -11.55
CA GLY A 309 -1.19 -5.71 -10.19
C GLY A 309 -2.46 -4.88 -10.05
N LEU A 310 -3.07 -4.86 -8.85
CA LEU A 310 -4.29 -4.10 -8.59
C LEU A 310 -4.04 -3.06 -7.51
N TYR A 311 -4.39 -1.80 -7.79
CA TYR A 311 -4.59 -0.77 -6.78
C TYR A 311 -6.06 -0.75 -6.36
N THR A 312 -6.29 -0.49 -5.08
CA THR A 312 -7.62 -0.32 -4.51
C THR A 312 -7.88 1.14 -4.27
N ILE A 313 -8.65 1.75 -5.15
CA ILE A 313 -8.82 3.20 -5.19
C ILE A 313 -10.14 3.59 -4.52
N THR A 314 -10.07 4.62 -3.69
CA THR A 314 -11.19 5.37 -3.16
C THR A 314 -11.30 6.73 -3.87
N PRO A 315 -12.48 7.39 -3.89
CA PRO A 315 -12.67 8.66 -4.58
C PRO A 315 -11.72 9.80 -4.16
N ASP A 316 -11.14 9.73 -2.97
CA ASP A 316 -10.28 10.77 -2.39
C ASP A 316 -8.85 10.28 -2.12
N ASP A 317 -8.50 9.12 -2.66
CA ASP A 317 -7.19 8.48 -2.52
C ASP A 317 -6.71 8.26 -1.08
N ASN A 318 -7.64 8.22 -0.11
CA ASN A 318 -7.34 7.87 1.27
C ASN A 318 -7.96 6.52 1.64
N PRO A 319 -7.37 5.76 2.58
CA PRO A 319 -7.94 4.50 3.01
C PRO A 319 -9.23 4.68 3.81
N ILE A 320 -9.98 3.59 3.97
CA ILE A 320 -11.06 3.47 4.96
C ILE A 320 -10.51 2.62 6.11
N ILE A 321 -10.37 3.22 7.30
CA ILE A 321 -9.81 2.57 8.49
C ILE A 321 -10.76 2.82 9.67
N GLY A 322 -11.25 1.76 10.31
CA GLY A 322 -12.06 1.87 11.52
C GLY A 322 -13.05 0.75 11.72
N GLU A 323 -13.90 0.88 12.74
CA GLU A 323 -15.08 0.05 12.94
C GLU A 323 -16.22 0.54 12.03
N ALA A 324 -16.93 -0.39 11.40
CA ALA A 324 -18.02 -0.08 10.47
C ALA A 324 -19.22 0.52 11.22
N PRO A 325 -19.74 1.68 10.79
CA PRO A 325 -20.91 2.29 11.41
C PRO A 325 -22.11 1.33 11.40
N GLY A 326 -22.74 1.13 12.55
CA GLY A 326 -23.93 0.29 12.70
C GLY A 326 -23.68 -1.22 12.76
N VAL A 327 -22.43 -1.69 12.63
CA VAL A 327 -22.07 -3.11 12.75
C VAL A 327 -20.92 -3.29 13.73
N LYS A 328 -21.26 -3.50 15.00
CA LYS A 328 -20.28 -3.69 16.08
C LYS A 328 -19.42 -4.93 15.82
N GLY A 329 -18.11 -4.80 16.00
CA GLY A 329 -17.12 -5.86 15.80
C GLY A 329 -16.67 -6.04 14.35
N LEU A 330 -17.18 -5.26 13.38
CA LEU A 330 -16.67 -5.26 12.02
C LEU A 330 -15.68 -4.11 11.84
N PHE A 331 -14.44 -4.43 11.50
CA PHE A 331 -13.40 -3.45 11.22
C PHE A 331 -12.97 -3.54 9.75
N SER A 332 -12.60 -2.43 9.14
CA SER A 332 -11.94 -2.44 7.82
C SER A 332 -10.64 -1.66 7.84
N ALA A 333 -9.71 -2.10 7.01
CA ALA A 333 -8.61 -1.29 6.50
C ALA A 333 -8.42 -1.60 5.00
N ILE A 334 -9.06 -0.80 4.14
CA ILE A 334 -9.14 -1.04 2.69
C ILE A 334 -9.01 0.27 1.90
N GLY A 335 -8.77 0.19 0.58
CA GLY A 335 -8.81 1.37 -0.31
C GLY A 335 -7.58 2.29 -0.22
N PHE A 336 -6.37 1.72 -0.16
CA PHE A 336 -5.14 2.46 0.11
C PHE A 336 -4.51 3.16 -1.12
N SER A 337 -5.20 3.28 -2.26
CA SER A 337 -4.75 4.04 -3.45
C SER A 337 -3.22 4.03 -3.71
N GLY A 338 -2.62 2.83 -3.72
CA GLY A 338 -1.19 2.65 -4.02
C GLY A 338 -0.19 2.80 -2.87
N HIS A 339 -0.61 3.07 -1.64
CA HIS A 339 0.29 3.22 -0.48
C HIS A 339 0.02 2.22 0.66
N GLY A 340 -0.71 1.13 0.39
CA GLY A 340 -1.06 0.13 1.40
C GLY A 340 0.12 -0.66 1.96
N PHE A 341 1.13 -0.96 1.13
CA PHE A 341 2.34 -1.66 1.58
C PHE A 341 3.09 -0.86 2.65
N GLN A 342 3.42 0.39 2.34
CA GLN A 342 4.22 1.23 3.22
C GLN A 342 3.53 1.58 4.54
N GLN A 343 2.20 1.56 4.61
CA GLN A 343 1.46 1.89 5.83
C GLN A 343 1.03 0.65 6.65
N ALA A 344 1.26 -0.57 6.14
CA ALA A 344 0.76 -1.79 6.76
C ALA A 344 1.22 -2.02 8.22
N PRO A 345 2.46 -1.70 8.64
CA PRO A 345 2.85 -1.82 10.04
C PRO A 345 2.01 -0.94 10.97
N ALA A 346 1.88 0.37 10.67
CA ALA A 346 1.09 1.29 11.48
C ALA A 346 -0.38 0.89 11.51
N VAL A 347 -0.95 0.48 10.38
CA VAL A 347 -2.36 0.06 10.30
C VAL A 347 -2.60 -1.24 11.08
N GLY A 348 -1.68 -2.20 11.05
CA GLY A 348 -1.79 -3.41 11.88
C GLY A 348 -1.81 -3.09 13.38
N LEU A 349 -0.95 -2.16 13.81
CA LEU A 349 -0.97 -1.63 15.17
C LEU A 349 -2.30 -0.95 15.50
N ILE A 350 -2.79 -0.05 14.63
CA ILE A 350 -4.06 0.66 14.80
C ILE A 350 -5.23 -0.31 14.91
N LEU A 351 -5.32 -1.32 14.05
CA LEU A 351 -6.38 -2.32 14.11
C LEU A 351 -6.35 -3.07 15.44
N SER A 352 -5.16 -3.43 15.94
CA SER A 352 -5.05 -4.04 17.27
C SER A 352 -5.55 -3.12 18.39
N GLN A 353 -5.29 -1.81 18.29
CA GLN A 353 -5.75 -0.80 19.26
C GLN A 353 -7.26 -0.58 19.22
N LEU A 354 -7.83 -0.46 18.03
CA LEU A 354 -9.27 -0.33 17.88
C LEU A 354 -10.00 -1.56 18.42
N ILE A 355 -9.49 -2.77 18.15
CA ILE A 355 -10.14 -4.02 18.58
C ILE A 355 -10.03 -4.22 20.10
N LEU A 356 -8.87 -3.92 20.70
CA LEU A 356 -8.60 -4.22 22.12
C LEU A 356 -8.93 -3.06 23.06
N ASP A 357 -8.69 -1.83 22.62
CA ASP A 357 -8.77 -0.63 23.45
C ASP A 357 -9.95 0.27 23.06
N GLY A 358 -10.57 0.04 21.89
CA GLY A 358 -11.64 0.86 21.34
C GLY A 358 -11.20 2.22 20.79
N GLN A 359 -9.90 2.54 20.85
CA GLN A 359 -9.36 3.83 20.41
C GLN A 359 -7.89 3.73 19.99
N THR A 360 -7.41 4.73 19.26
CA THR A 360 -6.01 4.88 18.87
C THR A 360 -5.58 6.35 18.99
N ASN A 361 -4.27 6.59 19.11
CA ASN A 361 -3.70 7.94 19.11
C ASN A 361 -3.53 8.52 17.69
N PHE A 362 -3.78 7.72 16.65
CA PHE A 362 -3.77 8.20 15.26
C PHE A 362 -5.09 8.91 14.94
N ASP A 363 -5.02 10.06 14.26
CA ASP A 363 -6.21 10.72 13.74
C ASP A 363 -6.75 9.93 12.53
N LEU A 364 -7.84 9.18 12.75
CA LEU A 364 -8.53 8.41 11.71
C LEU A 364 -9.70 9.17 11.08
N LYS A 365 -9.96 10.42 11.47
CA LYS A 365 -11.06 11.20 10.89
C LYS A 365 -10.96 11.31 9.35
N PRO A 366 -9.77 11.52 8.75
CA PRO A 366 -9.62 11.51 7.29
C PRO A 366 -9.89 10.13 6.65
N PHE A 367 -9.87 9.05 7.43
CA PHE A 367 -10.03 7.67 6.95
C PHE A 367 -11.38 7.07 7.34
N SER A 368 -12.30 7.87 7.89
CA SER A 368 -13.61 7.42 8.35
C SER A 368 -14.52 6.95 7.19
N TYR A 369 -15.48 6.08 7.49
CA TYR A 369 -16.47 5.56 6.54
C TYR A 369 -17.37 6.67 5.98
N ASP A 370 -17.79 7.61 6.82
CA ASP A 370 -18.84 8.59 6.51
C ASP A 370 -18.36 9.79 5.70
N ARG A 371 -17.08 9.84 5.32
CA ARG A 371 -16.51 11.02 4.65
C ARG A 371 -17.01 11.21 3.22
N PHE A 372 -17.35 10.12 2.52
CA PHE A 372 -17.82 10.17 1.13
C PHE A 372 -19.23 10.74 0.97
N GLY A 373 -19.98 10.92 2.07
CA GLY A 373 -21.31 11.57 2.07
C GLY A 373 -21.27 13.07 2.33
N LYS A 374 -20.09 13.67 2.59
CA LYS A 374 -19.90 15.10 2.86
C LYS A 374 -19.17 15.73 1.66
N LYS A 375 -19.41 17.03 1.38
CA LYS A 375 -18.80 17.79 0.26
C LYS A 375 -17.34 17.35 0.02
N GLU A 376 -16.96 17.22 -1.26
CA GLU A 376 -15.63 16.82 -1.72
C GLU A 376 -14.53 17.30 -0.78
N GLN A 377 -13.98 16.37 0.01
CA GLN A 377 -12.73 16.62 0.70
C GLN A 377 -11.61 16.55 -0.33
N GLN A 378 -10.63 17.46 -0.23
CA GLN A 378 -9.42 17.34 -1.05
C GLN A 378 -8.74 16.00 -0.70
N GLY A 379 -8.59 15.14 -1.71
CA GLY A 379 -7.93 13.85 -1.58
C GLY A 379 -6.42 13.95 -1.36
N GLU A 380 -5.76 12.80 -1.21
CA GLU A 380 -4.30 12.75 -1.15
C GLU A 380 -3.70 13.12 -2.51
N LYS A 381 -2.79 14.10 -2.55
CA LYS A 381 -2.23 14.65 -3.80
C LYS A 381 -0.92 14.00 -4.23
N ARG A 382 -0.25 13.26 -3.34
CA ARG A 382 1.04 12.59 -3.62
C ARG A 382 0.83 11.11 -3.95
N VAL A 383 -0.08 10.81 -4.88
CA VAL A 383 -0.34 9.46 -5.41
C VAL A 383 -0.01 9.39 -6.90
N VAL A 384 0.29 8.18 -7.36
CA VAL A 384 0.62 7.87 -8.75
C VAL A 384 -0.33 6.79 -9.24
#